data_AF-A0A0R3VYE9-F1
#
_entry.id   AF-A0A0R3VYE9-F1
#
_cell.length_a   1.000
_cell.length_b   1.000
_cell.length_c   1.000
_cell.angle_alpha   90.00
_cell.angle_beta   90.00
_cell.angle_gamma   90.00
#
_symmetry.space_group_name_H-M   'P 1'
#
loop_
_entity.id
_entity.type
_entity.pdbx_description
1 polymer ?
#
loop_
_entity_poly.entity_id
_entity_poly.type
_entity_poly.pdbx_seq_one_letter_code
_entity_poly.pdbx_strand_id
1 'polypeptide(L)'
;MLLPLPLLLTAVCLLGLPAPSEEKVKVAGFNVQVYGKKKSEDREVMDILSKIIGGYDGVFVQEIRDTSGEAFPRLMDNVSIAAGRGRQTEYSGKVLNSDEECGSGLWTRRGCQSTSRLYSGGA
;
A
#
# COMPACT_ATOMS: atom_id res chain seq x y z
N MET A 1 52.55 -10.27 -6.53
CA MET A 1 52.03 -11.38 -7.35
C MET A 1 50.53 -11.28 -7.36
N LEU A 2 49.94 -10.79 -8.45
CA LEU A 2 48.47 -10.76 -8.60
C LEU A 2 47.99 -12.20 -8.75
N LEU A 3 47.10 -12.65 -7.87
CA LEU A 3 46.42 -13.93 -8.06
C LEU A 3 45.64 -13.87 -9.38
N PRO A 4 45.70 -14.93 -10.21
CA PRO A 4 45.02 -14.93 -11.49
C PRO A 4 43.51 -14.79 -11.26
N LEU A 5 42.88 -13.86 -11.99
CA LEU A 5 41.42 -13.61 -12.00
C LEU A 5 40.53 -14.86 -11.91
N PRO A 6 40.82 -15.98 -12.62
CA PRO A 6 40.00 -17.20 -12.50
C PRO A 6 40.04 -17.87 -11.11
N LEU A 7 41.14 -17.72 -10.36
CA LEU A 7 41.28 -18.26 -9.01
C LEU A 7 40.45 -17.47 -8.00
N LEU A 8 40.39 -16.15 -8.18
CA LEU A 8 39.57 -15.27 -7.37
C LEU A 8 38.08 -15.57 -7.59
N LEU A 9 37.69 -15.77 -8.85
CA LEU A 9 36.30 -16.06 -9.22
C LEU A 9 35.84 -17.41 -8.65
N THR A 10 36.69 -18.44 -8.72
CA THR A 10 36.40 -19.77 -8.16
C THR A 10 36.34 -19.76 -6.63
N ALA A 11 37.21 -19.00 -5.97
CA ALA A 11 37.14 -18.82 -4.51
C ALA A 11 35.83 -18.14 -4.07
N VAL A 12 35.35 -17.12 -4.80
CA VAL A 12 34.05 -16.47 -4.51
C VAL A 12 32.89 -17.44 -4.68
N CYS A 13 32.91 -18.31 -5.70
CA CYS A 13 31.89 -19.34 -5.89
C CYS A 13 31.92 -20.42 -4.78
N LEU A 14 33.12 -20.83 -4.35
CA LEU A 14 33.28 -21.84 -3.29
C LEU A 14 32.96 -21.30 -1.89
N LEU A 15 33.05 -19.99 -1.67
CA LEU A 15 32.66 -19.33 -0.42
C LEU A 15 31.14 -19.31 -0.18
N GLY A 16 30.33 -19.76 -1.15
CA GLY A 16 28.91 -20.03 -0.93
C GLY A 16 28.16 -18.85 -0.33
N LEU A 17 28.37 -17.65 -0.88
CA LEU A 17 27.62 -16.46 -0.47
C LEU A 17 26.12 -16.82 -0.51
N PRO A 18 25.39 -16.69 0.62
CA PRO A 18 23.99 -17.03 0.66
C PRO A 18 23.27 -16.20 -0.40
N ALA A 19 22.48 -16.88 -1.24
CA ALA A 19 21.62 -16.19 -2.19
C ALA A 19 20.77 -15.17 -1.42
N PRO A 20 20.58 -13.95 -1.96
CA PRO A 20 19.74 -12.95 -1.30
C PRO A 20 18.39 -13.60 -1.00
N SER A 21 17.91 -13.45 0.24
CA SER A 21 16.59 -13.94 0.63
C SER A 21 15.56 -13.38 -0.33
N GLU A 22 14.78 -14.26 -0.95
CA GLU A 22 13.76 -13.87 -1.93
C GLU A 22 12.59 -13.20 -1.20
N GLU A 23 12.72 -11.91 -0.89
CA GLU A 23 11.66 -11.11 -0.28
C GLU A 23 10.59 -10.81 -1.34
N LYS A 24 9.41 -11.41 -1.16
CA LYS A 24 8.29 -11.28 -2.11
C LYS A 24 7.39 -10.13 -1.67
N VAL A 25 7.31 -9.11 -2.51
CA VAL A 25 6.40 -7.97 -2.33
C VAL A 25 5.08 -8.25 -3.05
N LYS A 26 3.96 -8.15 -2.34
CA LYS A 26 2.60 -8.29 -2.88
C LYS A 26 2.00 -6.92 -3.14
N VAL A 27 1.71 -6.61 -4.40
CA VAL A 27 0.99 -5.38 -4.78
C VAL A 27 -0.29 -5.69 -5.53
N ALA A 28 -1.30 -4.83 -5.41
CA ALA A 28 -2.57 -4.96 -6.13
C ALA A 28 -3.13 -3.61 -6.61
N GLY A 29 -3.90 -3.65 -7.68
CA GLY A 29 -4.83 -2.59 -8.07
C GLY A 29 -6.26 -3.11 -7.93
N PHE A 30 -7.12 -2.37 -7.24
CA PHE A 30 -8.46 -2.82 -6.94
C PHE A 30 -9.47 -1.70 -7.18
N ASN A 31 -10.38 -1.93 -8.13
CA ASN A 31 -11.51 -1.05 -8.37
C ASN A 31 -12.69 -1.48 -7.48
N VAL A 32 -13.10 -0.60 -6.57
CA VAL A 32 -14.14 -0.89 -5.56
C VAL A 32 -15.54 -0.48 -6.06
N GLN A 33 -15.63 -0.01 -7.31
CA GLN A 33 -16.84 0.39 -8.04
C GLN A 33 -17.71 1.41 -7.28
N VAL A 34 -17.57 2.70 -7.57
CA VAL A 34 -18.33 3.75 -6.87
C VAL A 34 -18.18 3.64 -5.34
N TYR A 35 -16.94 3.65 -4.86
CA TYR A 35 -16.64 3.65 -3.42
C TYR A 35 -16.86 5.04 -2.84
N GLY A 36 -17.95 5.21 -2.11
CA GLY A 36 -18.32 6.46 -1.46
C GLY A 36 -19.01 6.23 -0.12
N LYS A 37 -19.64 7.27 0.42
CA LYS A 37 -20.31 7.26 1.73
C LYS A 37 -21.17 6.01 1.99
N LYS A 38 -22.02 5.62 1.05
CA LYS A 38 -22.91 4.46 1.21
C LYS A 38 -22.15 3.15 1.44
N LYS A 39 -21.06 2.92 0.71
CA LYS A 39 -20.23 1.69 0.85
C LYS A 39 -19.33 1.75 2.07
N SER A 40 -18.88 2.94 2.48
CA SER A 40 -18.06 3.09 3.69
C SER A 40 -18.83 2.94 5.00
N GLU A 41 -20.16 3.05 4.95
CA GLU A 41 -21.06 2.83 6.10
C GLU A 41 -21.52 1.36 6.22
N ASP A 42 -21.31 0.55 5.19
CA ASP A 42 -21.65 -0.86 5.19
C ASP A 42 -20.55 -1.69 5.87
N ARG A 43 -20.85 -2.21 7.06
CA ARG A 43 -19.89 -2.95 7.88
C ARG A 43 -19.38 -4.23 7.21
N GLU A 44 -20.26 -4.96 6.51
CA GLU A 44 -19.87 -6.22 5.88
C GLU A 44 -18.91 -5.96 4.72
N VAL A 45 -19.21 -4.94 3.91
CA VAL A 45 -18.32 -4.48 2.83
C VAL A 45 -16.97 -4.06 3.41
N MET A 46 -16.97 -3.23 4.46
CA MET A 46 -15.72 -2.74 5.07
C MET A 46 -14.86 -3.86 5.64
N ASP A 47 -15.45 -4.88 6.26
CA ASP A 47 -14.74 -6.06 6.74
C ASP A 47 -14.09 -6.87 5.60
N ILE A 48 -14.81 -7.05 4.49
CA ILE A 48 -14.28 -7.75 3.31
C ILE A 48 -13.14 -6.94 2.69
N LEU A 49 -13.34 -5.64 2.48
CA LEU A 49 -12.32 -4.76 1.90
C LEU A 49 -11.06 -4.72 2.78
N SER A 50 -11.20 -4.63 4.10
CA SER A 50 -10.06 -4.62 5.01
C SER A 50 -9.27 -5.94 4.98
N LYS A 51 -9.95 -7.08 4.86
CA LYS A 51 -9.29 -8.38 4.69
C LYS A 51 -8.53 -8.49 3.37
N ILE A 52 -9.13 -8.02 2.27
CA ILE A 52 -8.48 -8.02 0.95
C ILE A 52 -7.24 -7.11 0.99
N ILE A 53 -7.40 -5.84 1.37
CA ILE A 53 -6.33 -4.84 1.34
C ILE A 53 -5.18 -5.24 2.28
N GLY A 54 -5.50 -5.70 3.50
CA GLY A 54 -4.51 -6.13 4.48
C GLY A 54 -3.67 -7.35 4.08
N GLY A 55 -4.05 -8.05 3.00
CA GLY A 55 -3.30 -9.18 2.41
C GLY A 55 -2.13 -8.77 1.51
N TYR A 56 -1.98 -7.48 1.21
CA TYR A 56 -0.94 -6.94 0.33
C TYR A 56 0.02 -6.02 1.09
N ASP A 57 1.15 -5.72 0.45
CA ASP A 57 2.13 -4.73 0.91
C ASP A 57 1.87 -3.33 0.32
N GLY A 58 1.13 -3.28 -0.80
CA GLY A 58 0.60 -2.04 -1.36
C GLY A 58 -0.62 -2.26 -2.23
N VAL A 59 -1.61 -1.37 -2.13
CA VAL A 59 -2.86 -1.44 -2.91
C VAL A 59 -3.22 -0.08 -3.49
N PHE A 60 -3.49 -0.05 -4.79
CA PHE A 60 -4.09 1.10 -5.46
C PHE A 60 -5.61 0.93 -5.56
N VAL A 61 -6.37 1.72 -4.80
CA VAL A 61 -7.83 1.70 -4.76
C VAL A 61 -8.37 2.71 -5.78
N GLN A 62 -9.26 2.24 -6.66
CA GLN A 62 -9.85 3.03 -7.74
C GLN A 62 -11.37 3.21 -7.56
N GLU A 63 -11.90 4.21 -8.27
CA GLU A 63 -13.30 4.62 -8.24
C GLU A 63 -13.80 5.09 -6.88
N ILE A 64 -12.98 5.89 -6.19
CA ILE A 64 -13.42 6.61 -5.01
C ILE A 64 -14.34 7.75 -5.47
N ARG A 65 -15.64 7.62 -5.22
CA ARG A 65 -16.65 8.65 -5.48
C ARG A 65 -17.17 9.15 -4.15
N ASP A 66 -16.43 10.06 -3.55
CA ASP A 66 -16.76 10.63 -2.26
C ASP A 66 -16.45 12.12 -2.22
N THR A 67 -17.50 12.94 -2.29
CA THR A 67 -17.38 14.40 -2.21
C THR A 67 -17.09 14.88 -0.79
N SER A 68 -17.32 14.04 0.24
CA SER A 68 -17.05 14.41 1.63
C SER A 68 -15.58 14.28 2.02
N GLY A 69 -14.82 13.45 1.28
CA GLY A 69 -13.43 13.12 1.60
C GLY A 69 -13.27 12.24 2.84
N GLU A 70 -14.34 11.69 3.41
CA GLU A 70 -14.32 10.90 4.65
C GLU A 70 -14.33 9.38 4.41
N ALA A 71 -14.86 8.90 3.28
CA ALA A 71 -15.06 7.48 3.02
C ALA A 71 -13.73 6.72 2.88
N PHE A 72 -12.72 7.32 2.23
CA PHE A 72 -11.42 6.70 2.07
C PHE A 72 -10.62 6.65 3.38
N PRO A 73 -10.52 7.75 4.17
CA PRO A 73 -9.97 7.68 5.53
C PRO A 73 -10.62 6.59 6.40
N ARG A 74 -11.95 6.47 6.39
CA ARG A 74 -12.64 5.39 7.13
C ARG A 74 -12.20 3.98 6.70
N LEU A 75 -11.93 3.77 5.41
CA LEU A 75 -11.41 2.48 4.91
C LEU A 75 -10.02 2.19 5.48
N MET A 76 -9.15 3.20 5.44
CA MET A 76 -7.78 3.08 5.93
C MET A 76 -7.75 2.83 7.43
N ASP A 77 -8.62 3.49 8.20
CA ASP A 77 -8.79 3.25 9.63
C ASP A 77 -9.23 1.81 9.89
N ASN A 78 -10.21 1.29 9.14
CA ASN A 78 -10.68 -0.08 9.30
C ASN A 78 -9.60 -1.12 8.96
N VAL A 79 -8.82 -0.88 7.88
CA VAL A 79 -7.65 -1.70 7.53
C VAL A 79 -6.61 -1.70 8.65
N SER A 80 -6.36 -0.53 9.25
CA SER A 80 -5.38 -0.36 10.34
C SER A 80 -5.81 -1.09 11.61
N ILE A 81 -7.10 -1.02 11.94
CA ILE A 81 -7.68 -1.75 13.08
C ILE A 81 -7.57 -3.25 12.85
N ALA A 82 -7.97 -3.75 11.67
CA ALA A 82 -7.86 -5.16 11.30
C ALA A 82 -6.39 -5.65 11.27
N ALA A 83 -5.44 -4.74 11.05
CA ALA A 83 -4.02 -5.03 11.03
C ALA A 83 -3.38 -5.18 12.44
N GLY A 84 -4.00 -4.65 13.49
CA GLY A 84 -3.48 -4.69 14.87
C GLY A 84 -2.38 -3.66 15.17
N ARG A 85 -2.21 -3.33 16.47
CA ARG A 85 -1.27 -2.32 16.97
C ARG A 85 0.18 -2.75 16.71
N GLY A 86 0.82 -2.13 15.73
CA GLY A 86 2.21 -2.42 15.33
C GLY A 86 2.48 -2.19 13.83
N ARG A 87 1.42 -2.07 13.01
CA ARG A 87 1.53 -1.70 11.60
C ARG A 87 1.30 -0.20 11.41
N GLN A 88 2.32 0.50 10.91
CA GLN A 88 2.16 1.86 10.38
C GLN A 88 1.50 1.73 9.00
N THR A 89 0.39 2.41 8.82
CA THR A 89 -0.33 2.49 7.55
C THR A 89 -0.17 3.90 7.02
N GLU A 90 0.41 4.01 5.83
CA GLU A 90 0.47 5.27 5.12
C GLU A 90 -0.47 5.16 3.91
N TYR A 91 -1.22 6.23 3.67
CA TYR A 91 -2.02 6.34 2.48
C TYR A 91 -1.85 7.72 1.86
N SER A 92 -1.84 7.77 0.53
CA SER A 92 -1.79 9.00 -0.24
C SER A 92 -2.87 8.94 -1.32
N GLY A 93 -3.65 10.00 -1.45
CA GLY A 93 -4.72 10.10 -2.44
C GLY A 93 -4.62 11.40 -3.21
N LYS A 94 -4.99 11.37 -4.49
CA LYS A 94 -5.33 12.57 -5.24
C LYS A 94 -6.80 12.49 -5.62
N VAL A 95 -7.58 13.44 -5.11
CA VAL A 95 -8.92 13.74 -5.64
C VAL A 95 -8.68 14.58 -6.90
N LEU A 96 -8.98 14.01 -8.07
CA LEU A 96 -8.96 14.75 -9.32
C LEU A 96 -10.27 15.53 -9.40
N ASN A 97 -10.19 16.85 -9.29
CA ASN A 97 -11.35 17.73 -9.39
C ASN A 97 -11.69 17.97 -10.87
N SER A 98 -12.61 17.20 -11.43
CA SER A 98 -13.54 17.70 -12.46
C SER A 98 -14.88 16.96 -12.36
N ASP A 99 -15.86 17.68 -11.83
CA ASP A 99 -17.32 17.52 -11.82
C ASP A 99 -18.04 16.17 -11.55
N GLU A 100 -17.45 14.99 -11.73
CA GLU A 100 -18.02 13.68 -11.28
C GLU A 100 -16.93 12.60 -11.04
N GLU A 101 -15.66 12.98 -10.93
CA GLU A 101 -14.53 12.07 -11.16
C GLU A 101 -14.17 11.09 -10.03
N CYS A 102 -13.90 9.85 -10.47
CA CYS A 102 -13.36 8.74 -9.69
C CYS A 102 -11.96 9.07 -9.15
N GLY A 103 -11.85 9.38 -7.85
CA GLY A 103 -10.57 9.49 -7.15
C GLY A 103 -9.85 8.14 -7.03
N SER A 104 -8.55 8.21 -6.75
CA SER A 104 -7.73 7.04 -6.47
C SER A 104 -6.83 7.24 -5.24
N GLY A 105 -6.57 6.15 -4.53
CA GLY A 105 -5.78 6.15 -3.29
C GLY A 105 -4.78 5.01 -3.27
N LEU A 106 -3.56 5.30 -2.87
CA LEU A 106 -2.52 4.29 -2.61
C LEU A 106 -2.46 4.02 -1.12
N TRP A 107 -2.48 2.75 -0.75
CA TRP A 107 -2.19 2.27 0.60
C TRP A 107 -0.92 1.43 0.58
N THR A 108 -0.10 1.49 1.64
CA THR A 108 1.08 0.63 1.81
C THR A 108 1.28 0.16 3.24
N ARG A 109 1.78 -1.06 3.35
CA ARG A 109 2.19 -1.74 4.58
C ARG A 109 3.70 -1.61 4.78
N ARG A 110 4.21 -0.42 5.10
CA ARG A 110 5.61 -0.26 5.51
C ARG A 110 5.75 0.59 6.76
N GLY A 111 6.50 0.07 7.73
CA GLY A 111 7.10 0.83 8.81
C GLY A 111 8.48 1.32 8.38
N CYS A 112 8.58 2.54 7.88
CA CYS A 112 9.86 3.26 7.76
C CYS A 112 9.56 4.76 7.73
N GLN A 113 10.21 5.51 8.61
CA GLN A 113 10.02 6.94 8.80
C GLN A 113 10.39 7.75 7.54
N SER A 114 9.64 8.84 7.35
CA SER A 114 9.91 9.99 6.48
C SER A 114 9.49 9.88 5.01
N THR A 115 8.25 10.28 4.70
CA THR A 115 7.99 11.30 3.68
C THR A 115 6.86 12.25 4.11
N SER A 116 7.00 13.50 3.68
CA SER A 116 6.17 14.68 3.95
C SER A 116 4.67 14.45 4.09
N ARG A 117 4.16 14.95 5.23
CA ARG A 117 2.78 15.36 5.48
C ARG A 117 2.18 16.05 4.25
N LEU A 118 1.30 15.37 3.51
CA LEU A 118 0.44 16.00 2.50
C LEU A 118 -1.00 15.50 2.67
N TYR A 119 -1.60 15.95 3.77
CA TYR A 119 -3.01 16.29 3.82
C TYR A 119 -3.06 17.81 3.77
N SER A 120 -3.37 18.38 2.60
CA SER A 120 -3.85 19.74 2.50
C SER A 120 -5.35 19.63 2.29
N GLY A 121 -6.10 19.62 3.38
CA GLY A 121 -7.54 19.83 3.33
C GLY A 121 -7.78 21.24 2.80
N GLY A 122 -8.33 21.33 1.59
CA GLY A 122 -8.95 22.55 1.09
C GLY A 122 -10.37 22.60 1.61
N ALA A 123 -10.68 23.66 2.37
CA ALA A 123 -12.05 24.10 2.59
C ALA A 123 -12.64 24.67 1.29
#